data_AF-A0A379TF99-F1
#
_entry.id   AF-A0A379TF99-F1
#
_cell.length_a   1.000
_cell.length_b   1.000
_cell.length_c   1.000
_cell.angle_alpha   90.00
_cell.angle_beta   90.00
_cell.angle_gamma   90.00
#
_symmetry.space_group_name_H-M   'P 1'
#
loop_
_entity.id
_entity.type
_entity.pdbx_description
1 polymer ?
#
loop_
_entity_poly.entity_id
_entity_poly.type
_entity_poly.pdbx_seq_one_letter_code
_entity_poly.pdbx_strand_id
1 'polypeptide(L)' 'MLSPPCQSTRGSKFLISGVGMYALTQGRIYTGHEILDDHALVVANGLIDRVCPMAELPPGIEQRSLNGAILSPGFY' A
#
# COMPACT_ATOMS: atom_id res chain seq x y z
N MET A 1 -32.56 -6.35 -4.81
CA MET A 1 -31.15 -5.98 -5.10
C MET A 1 -30.39 -6.07 -3.79
N LEU A 2 -29.71 -7.19 -3.56
CA LEU A 2 -28.92 -7.44 -2.34
C LEU A 2 -27.46 -7.05 -2.64
N SER A 3 -26.88 -6.20 -1.80
CA SER A 3 -25.45 -5.83 -1.83
C SER A 3 -24.55 -7.07 -1.72
N PRO A 4 -23.37 -7.11 -2.38
CA PRO A 4 -22.45 -8.22 -2.21
C PRO A 4 -21.79 -8.18 -0.81
N PRO A 5 -21.40 -9.35 -0.25
CA PRO A 5 -20.86 -9.43 1.09
C PRO A 5 -19.45 -8.83 1.17
N CYS A 6 -19.24 -7.99 2.18
CA CYS A 6 -17.93 -7.54 2.65
C CYS A 6 -17.10 -8.78 3.04
N GLN A 7 -16.13 -9.15 2.21
CA GLN A 7 -15.22 -10.24 2.53
C GLN A 7 -14.10 -9.71 3.44
N SER A 8 -14.32 -9.89 4.74
CA SER A 8 -13.28 -9.80 5.76
C SER A 8 -12.39 -11.05 5.69
N THR A 9 -11.26 -10.95 5.01
CA THR A 9 -10.22 -11.99 5.03
C THR A 9 -9.38 -11.84 6.31
N ARG A 10 -9.83 -12.55 7.34
CA ARG A 10 -9.00 -12.89 8.51
C ARG A 10 -7.81 -13.74 8.07
N GLY A 11 -6.61 -13.29 8.46
CA GLY A 11 -5.45 -14.14 8.72
C GLY A 11 -4.82 -14.82 7.50
N SER A 12 -3.93 -14.13 6.80
CA SER A 12 -2.86 -14.80 6.08
C SER A 12 -1.54 -14.44 6.73
N LYS A 13 -0.97 -15.45 7.36
CA LYS A 13 0.42 -15.53 7.84
C LYS A 13 1.30 -14.91 6.75
N PHE A 14 1.84 -13.71 6.99
CA PHE A 14 2.78 -13.08 6.08
C PHE A 14 3.93 -14.04 5.89
N LEU A 15 3.97 -14.67 4.71
CA LEU A 15 5.07 -15.50 4.31
C LEU A 15 6.30 -14.59 4.35
N ILE A 16 7.20 -14.85 5.29
CA ILE A 16 8.61 -14.49 5.16
C ILE A 16 9.11 -15.33 3.97
N SER A 17 8.82 -14.87 2.77
CA SER A 17 9.28 -15.44 1.51
C SER A 17 9.60 -14.26 0.62
N GLY A 18 10.89 -14.04 0.38
CA GLY A 18 11.42 -12.83 -0.23
C GLY A 18 11.15 -12.68 -1.72
N VAL A 19 9.90 -12.77 -2.19
CA VAL A 19 9.53 -12.37 -3.56
C VAL A 19 8.07 -11.92 -3.58
N GLY A 20 7.82 -10.62 -3.41
CA GLY A 20 6.47 -10.08 -3.54
C GLY A 20 6.50 -8.56 -3.62
N MET A 21 5.90 -8.02 -4.68
CA MET A 21 5.69 -6.59 -4.88
C MET A 21 4.27 -6.25 -4.42
N TYR A 22 4.12 -5.26 -3.54
CA TYR A 22 2.82 -4.78 -3.07
C TYR A 22 2.82 -3.25 -2.97
N ALA A 23 1.64 -2.66 -2.95
CA ALA A 23 1.46 -1.22 -2.80
C ALA A 23 0.73 -0.87 -1.51
N LEU A 24 1.24 0.10 -0.75
CA LEU A 24 0.49 0.79 0.29
C LEU A 24 -0.32 1.91 -0.36
N THR A 25 -1.62 1.96 -0.09
CA THR A 25 -2.59 2.82 -0.79
C THR A 25 -3.56 3.47 0.18
N GLN A 26 -4.36 4.43 -0.31
CA GLN A 26 -5.43 5.07 0.46
C GLN A 26 -4.94 5.69 1.77
N GLY A 27 -3.76 6.29 1.75
CA GLY A 27 -3.21 7.07 2.84
C GLY A 27 -2.57 8.35 2.31
N ARG A 28 -2.12 9.20 3.22
CA ARG A 28 -1.34 10.41 2.87
C ARG A 28 0.13 10.13 3.12
N ILE A 29 0.97 10.31 2.11
CA ILE A 29 2.37 9.93 2.17
C ILE A 29 3.21 11.17 2.48
N TYR A 30 3.84 11.20 3.65
CA TYR A 30 4.86 12.18 3.97
C TYR A 30 6.23 11.64 3.52
N THR A 31 6.89 12.31 2.58
CA THR A 31 8.18 11.86 2.02
C THR A 31 9.39 12.36 2.79
N GLY A 32 9.18 13.22 3.80
CA GLY A 32 10.22 14.04 4.42
C GLY A 32 10.35 15.45 3.81
N HIS A 33 9.76 15.67 2.63
CA HIS A 33 9.76 16.98 1.96
C HIS A 33 8.35 17.55 1.76
N GLU A 34 7.39 16.69 1.42
CA GLU A 34 6.01 17.08 1.14
C GLU A 34 5.02 16.00 1.56
N ILE A 35 3.73 16.34 1.53
CA ILE A 35 2.61 15.40 1.73
C ILE A 35 1.96 15.16 0.37
N LEU A 36 1.86 13.88 -0.01
CA LEU A 36 1.26 13.44 -1.24
C LEU A 36 -0.10 12.77 -0.97
N ASP A 37 -1.14 13.30 -1.61
CA ASP A 37 -2.48 12.70 -1.71
C ASP A 37 -2.60 11.90 -3.02
N ASP A 38 -3.53 10.93 -3.08
CA ASP A 38 -3.77 10.07 -4.25
C ASP A 38 -2.51 9.36 -4.81
N HIS A 39 -1.53 9.12 -3.94
CA HIS A 39 -0.29 8.40 -4.24
C HIS A 39 -0.25 7.04 -3.54
N ALA A 40 0.61 6.17 -4.05
CA ALA A 40 0.90 4.86 -3.51
C ALA A 40 2.42 4.68 -3.29
N LEU A 41 2.79 3.94 -2.24
CA LEU A 41 4.16 3.48 -2.02
C LEU A 41 4.26 2.02 -2.45
N VAL A 42 5.11 1.73 -3.43
CA VAL A 42 5.37 0.37 -3.88
C VAL A 42 6.59 -0.19 -3.15
N VAL A 43 6.43 -1.38 -2.57
CA VAL A 43 7.47 -2.10 -1.86
C VAL A 43 7.79 -3.38 -2.61
N ALA A 44 9.08 -3.61 -2.88
CA ALA A 44 9.58 -4.82 -3.51
C ALA A 44 10.81 -5.31 -2.74
N ASN A 45 10.84 -6.60 -2.39
CA ASN A 45 11.99 -7.24 -1.74
C ASN A 45 12.47 -6.52 -0.45
N GLY A 46 11.52 -5.97 0.32
CA GLY A 46 11.82 -5.23 1.55
C GLY A 46 12.37 -3.82 1.34
N LEU A 47 12.43 -3.34 0.09
CA LEU A 47 12.87 -2.00 -0.27
C LEU A 47 11.70 -1.20 -0.85
N ILE A 48 11.81 0.13 -0.76
CA ILE A 48 10.93 1.03 -1.51
C ILE A 48 11.34 0.94 -2.99
N ASP A 49 10.43 0.46 -3.84
CA ASP A 49 10.62 0.45 -5.29
C ASP A 49 10.39 1.86 -5.85
N ARG A 50 9.24 2.46 -5.51
CA ARG A 50 8.85 3.81 -5.94
C ARG A 50 7.68 4.37 -5.15
N VAL A 51 7.51 5.68 -5.23
CA VAL A 51 6.27 6.40 -4.93
C VAL A 51 5.70 6.90 -6.25
N CYS A 52 4.43 6.62 -6.54
CA CYS A 52 3.79 7.06 -7.78
C CYS A 52 2.30 7.38 -7.56
N PRO A 53 1.67 8.14 -8.47
CA PRO A 53 0.22 8.31 -8.46
C PRO A 53 -0.51 6.97 -8.45
N MET A 54 -1.67 6.90 -7.78
CA MET A 54 -2.46 5.66 -7.68
C MET A 54 -2.87 5.12 -9.06
N ALA A 55 -3.07 6.01 -10.04
CA ALA A 55 -3.40 5.65 -11.41
C ALA A 55 -2.27 4.94 -12.18
N GLU A 56 -1.03 5.05 -11.71
CA GLU A 56 0.16 4.44 -12.34
C GLU A 56 0.53 3.07 -11.75
N LEU A 57 -0.30 2.56 -10.81
CA LEU A 57 -0.07 1.25 -10.22
C LEU A 57 -0.14 0.13 -11.27
N PRO A 58 0.79 -0.84 -11.23
CA PRO A 58 0.71 -2.00 -12.10
C PRO A 58 -0.63 -2.73 -11.93
N PRO A 59 -1.28 -3.14 -13.03
CA PRO A 59 -2.54 -3.86 -12.95
C PRO A 59 -2.36 -5.18 -12.19
N GLY A 60 -3.24 -5.45 -11.22
CA GLY A 60 -3.21 -6.68 -10.43
C GLY A 60 -2.18 -6.72 -9.29
N ILE A 61 -1.45 -5.63 -9.03
CA ILE A 61 -0.60 -5.53 -7.83
C ILE A 61 -1.45 -5.67 -6.56
N GLU A 62 -0.94 -6.38 -5.56
CA GLU A 62 -1.57 -6.44 -4.24
C GLU A 62 -1.59 -5.04 -3.64
N GLN A 63 -2.79 -4.52 -3.33
CA GLN A 63 -2.96 -3.24 -2.67
C GLN A 63 -3.34 -3.45 -1.21
N ARG A 64 -2.61 -2.78 -0.32
CA ARG A 64 -2.85 -2.75 1.12
C ARG A 64 -3.32 -1.35 1.49
N SER A 65 -4.58 -1.25 1.89
CA SER A 65 -5.17 0.02 2.30
C SER A 65 -4.61 0.47 3.65
N LEU A 66 -4.29 1.75 3.74
CA LEU A 66 -3.96 2.44 5.00
C LEU A 66 -5.20 3.06 5.67
N ASN A 67 -6.39 2.92 5.08
CA ASN A 67 -7.65 3.43 5.61
C ASN A 67 -7.61 4.92 6.02
N GLY A 68 -6.94 5.75 5.22
CA GLY A 68 -6.80 7.19 5.45
C GLY A 68 -5.68 7.59 6.42
N ALA A 69 -4.89 6.64 6.93
CA ALA A 69 -3.76 6.95 7.81
C ALA A 69 -2.64 7.73 7.07
N ILE A 70 -1.77 8.35 7.87
CA ILE A 70 -0.54 8.99 7.36
C ILE A 70 0.58 7.94 7.33
N LEU A 71 1.27 7.85 6.20
CA LEU A 71 2.49 7.07 6.04
C LEU A 71 3.70 7.99 6.14
N SER A 72 4.69 7.62 6.95
CA SER A 72 5.95 8.35 7.10
C SER A 72 7.14 7.39 7.05
N PRO A 73 8.36 7.91 6.82
CA PRO A 73 9.57 7.21 7.21
C PRO A 73 9.49 6.78 8.69
N GLY A 74 10.17 5.68 9.02
CA GLY A 74 10.28 5.21 10.40
C GLY A 74 10.97 6.26 11.29
N PHE A 75 10.58 6.29 12.56
CA PHE A 75 11.22 7.14 13.56
C PHE A 75 12.59 6.57 13.96
N TYR A 76 13.54 7.46 14.25
CA TYR A 76 14.88 7.13 14.74
C TYR A 76 15.05 7.49 16.23
#